data_AF-A0A9D1LIV1-F1
#
_entry.id   AF-A0A9D1LIV1-F1
#
_cell.length_a   1.000
_cell.length_b   1.000
_cell.length_c   1.000
_cell.angle_alpha   90.00
_cell.angle_beta   90.00
_cell.angle_gamma   90.00
#
_symmetry.space_group_name_H-M   'P 1'
#
loop_
_entity.id
_entity.type
_entity.pdbx_description
1 polymer ?
#
loop_
_entity_poly.entity_id
_entity_poly.type
_entity_poly.pdbx_seq_one_letter_code
_entity_poly.pdbx_strand_id
1 'polypeptide(L)'
;MKNKVVKVILWSVLIIFILFCVFIGSLVVKDLKQEDDLRDNIKEINDMFSQDDLDVDKINKSLKSYVTTGENLMLEKVVKKYYSDAFELVLDTNDVLRDKRITNLLSNENILNDAPDFTYSKKYIENTINILNESVEKVKDFQTEENIISYYKDAKIDSYYKDLYIELTSMFNYFGDSKDYENDIDKLISQLEAINDILDFLKENYGRWTIVDGSYYFENEDLLMKFKELLSKVDYYNEEEKNYESIKY
;
A
#
# COMPACT_ATOMS: atom_id res chain seq x y z
N MET A 1 51.55 33.53 -46.66
CA MET A 1 51.62 32.37 -45.74
C MET A 1 50.75 32.52 -44.49
N LYS A 2 50.80 33.65 -43.76
CA LYS A 2 49.99 33.91 -42.53
C LYS A 2 48.49 33.58 -42.66
N ASN A 3 47.81 34.05 -43.71
CA ASN A 3 46.36 33.81 -43.88
C ASN A 3 45.98 32.34 -44.18
N LYS A 4 46.88 31.54 -44.77
CA LYS A 4 46.64 30.11 -44.99
C LYS A 4 46.76 29.34 -43.67
N VAL A 5 47.77 29.66 -42.86
CA VAL A 5 47.99 29.05 -41.54
C VAL A 5 46.84 29.39 -40.58
N VAL A 6 46.39 30.66 -40.56
CA VAL A 6 45.24 31.09 -39.74
C VAL A 6 43.95 30.38 -40.15
N LYS A 7 43.69 30.20 -41.45
CA LYS A 7 42.53 29.44 -41.94
C LYS A 7 42.60 27.97 -41.52
N VAL A 8 43.78 27.35 -41.58
CA VAL A 8 43.97 25.96 -41.15
C VAL A 8 43.68 25.83 -39.64
N ILE A 9 44.21 26.73 -38.81
CA ILE A 9 43.96 26.72 -37.35
C ILE A 9 42.47 26.91 -37.03
N LEU A 10 41.78 27.84 -37.71
CA LEU A 10 40.33 28.04 -37.55
C LEU A 10 39.52 26.78 -37.88
N TRP A 11 39.88 26.09 -38.98
CA TRP A 11 39.24 24.83 -39.34
C TRP A 11 39.53 23.72 -38.31
N SER A 12 40.74 23.66 -37.77
CA SER A 12 41.09 22.70 -36.71
C SER A 12 40.28 22.92 -35.44
N VAL A 13 40.14 24.17 -34.98
CA VAL A 13 39.35 24.52 -33.80
C VAL A 13 37.87 24.20 -34.02
N LEU A 14 37.33 24.50 -35.21
CA LEU A 14 35.94 24.18 -35.55
C LEU A 14 35.67 22.66 -35.51
N ILE A 15 36.59 21.85 -36.03
CA ILE A 15 36.44 20.38 -35.99
C ILE A 15 36.46 19.87 -34.55
N ILE A 16 37.37 20.37 -33.71
CA ILE A 16 37.43 20.00 -32.29
C ILE A 16 36.13 20.39 -31.57
N PHE A 17 35.61 21.59 -31.86
CA PHE A 17 34.35 22.04 -31.30
C PHE A 17 33.17 21.15 -31.71
N ILE A 18 33.08 20.76 -33.00
CA ILE A 18 32.03 19.84 -33.48
C ILE A 18 32.14 18.49 -32.79
N LEU A 19 33.34 17.93 -32.67
CA LEU A 19 33.56 16.65 -31.98
C LEU A 19 33.15 16.73 -30.50
N PHE A 20 33.46 17.85 -29.84
CA PHE A 20 33.02 18.11 -28.47
C PHE A 20 31.49 18.18 -28.38
N CYS A 21 30.81 18.90 -29.26
CA CYS A 21 29.34 18.98 -29.29
C CYS A 21 28.70 17.61 -29.53
N VAL A 22 29.23 16.79 -30.44
CA VAL A 22 28.74 15.42 -30.69
C VAL A 22 28.93 14.55 -29.46
N PHE A 23 30.08 14.65 -28.79
CA PHE A 23 30.35 13.91 -27.55
C PHE A 23 29.38 14.29 -26.44
N ILE A 24 29.21 15.59 -26.14
CA ILE A 24 28.25 16.07 -25.15
C ILE A 24 26.82 15.66 -25.52
N GLY A 25 26.43 15.83 -26.80
CA GLY A 25 25.11 15.42 -27.28
C GLY A 25 24.85 13.92 -27.06
N SER A 26 25.86 13.06 -27.24
CA SER A 26 25.73 11.63 -26.98
C SER A 26 25.54 11.29 -25.50
N LEU A 27 26.15 12.08 -24.59
CA LEU A 27 25.97 11.91 -23.15
C LEU A 27 24.55 12.31 -22.72
N VAL A 28 24.04 13.45 -23.22
CA VAL A 28 22.68 13.92 -22.91
C VAL A 28 21.64 12.92 -23.41
N VAL A 29 21.77 12.41 -24.64
CA VAL A 29 20.84 11.40 -25.18
C VAL A 29 20.87 10.11 -24.36
N LYS A 30 22.06 9.69 -23.91
CA LYS A 30 22.18 8.52 -23.04
C LYS A 30 21.51 8.75 -21.68
N ASP A 31 21.62 9.95 -21.13
CA ASP A 31 21.02 10.27 -19.83
C ASP A 31 19.49 10.27 -19.91
N LEU A 32 18.92 10.99 -20.90
CA LEU A 32 17.47 10.99 -21.15
C LEU A 32 16.92 9.58 -21.37
N LYS A 33 17.64 8.73 -22.11
CA LYS A 33 17.24 7.34 -22.30
C LYS A 33 17.18 6.55 -20.98
N GLN A 34 18.11 6.78 -20.06
CA GLN A 34 18.08 6.11 -18.76
C GLN A 34 16.91 6.58 -17.90
N GLU A 35 16.51 7.86 -18.01
CA GLU A 35 15.30 8.35 -17.35
C GLU A 35 14.04 7.67 -17.90
N ASP A 36 13.95 7.48 -19.22
CA ASP A 36 12.84 6.75 -19.86
C ASP A 36 12.82 5.27 -19.43
N ASP A 37 13.98 4.59 -19.47
CA ASP A 37 14.12 3.20 -19.02
C ASP A 37 13.71 3.06 -17.53
N LEU A 38 14.01 4.06 -16.69
CA LEU A 38 13.60 4.10 -15.29
C LEU A 38 12.08 4.29 -15.14
N ARG A 39 11.47 5.21 -15.89
CA ARG A 39 9.99 5.39 -15.89
C ARG A 39 9.27 4.10 -16.25
N ASP A 40 9.72 3.42 -17.31
CA ASP A 40 9.15 2.15 -17.73
C ASP A 40 9.29 1.09 -16.64
N ASN A 41 10.46 1.00 -16.00
CA ASN A 41 10.65 0.03 -14.93
C ASN A 41 9.79 0.31 -13.68
N ILE A 42 9.61 1.58 -13.30
CA ILE A 42 8.74 1.95 -12.18
C ILE A 42 7.27 1.69 -12.53
N LYS A 43 6.85 1.93 -13.77
CA LYS A 43 5.52 1.58 -14.25
C LYS A 43 5.25 0.08 -14.15
N GLU A 44 6.19 -0.75 -14.63
CA GLU A 44 6.08 -2.21 -14.52
C GLU A 44 5.95 -2.66 -13.05
N ILE A 45 6.70 -2.03 -12.14
CA ILE A 45 6.58 -2.30 -10.70
C ILE A 45 5.17 -1.94 -10.21
N ASN A 46 4.66 -0.75 -10.54
CA ASN A 46 3.32 -0.32 -10.11
C ASN A 46 2.20 -1.23 -10.64
N ASP A 47 2.33 -1.74 -11.87
CA ASP A 47 1.41 -2.73 -12.44
C ASP A 47 1.42 -4.05 -11.66
N MET A 48 2.49 -4.38 -10.93
CA MET A 48 2.54 -5.54 -10.02
C MET A 48 1.80 -5.26 -8.70
N PHE A 49 1.82 -4.02 -8.20
CA PHE A 49 1.07 -3.62 -6.99
C PHE A 49 -0.44 -3.59 -7.21
N SER A 50 -0.88 -3.42 -8.46
CA SER A 50 -2.30 -3.31 -8.81
C SER A 50 -3.01 -4.67 -8.96
N GLN A 51 -2.35 -5.76 -8.56
CA GLN A 51 -2.86 -7.13 -8.68
C GLN A 51 -3.42 -7.61 -7.34
N ASP A 52 -4.57 -8.29 -7.38
CA ASP A 52 -5.26 -8.80 -6.17
C ASP A 52 -4.39 -9.79 -5.36
N ASP A 53 -3.56 -10.58 -6.05
CA ASP A 53 -2.59 -11.47 -5.40
C ASP A 53 -1.17 -11.00 -5.70
N LEU A 54 -0.57 -10.33 -4.73
CA LEU A 54 0.77 -9.77 -4.83
C LEU A 54 1.82 -10.88 -4.88
N ASP A 55 2.54 -10.97 -5.99
CA ASP A 55 3.73 -11.83 -6.11
C ASP A 55 4.92 -11.18 -5.39
N VAL A 56 5.01 -11.47 -4.09
CA VAL A 56 6.00 -10.88 -3.17
C VAL A 56 7.44 -11.11 -3.65
N ASP A 57 7.74 -12.28 -4.18
CA ASP A 57 9.07 -12.61 -4.66
C ASP A 57 9.42 -11.80 -5.91
N LYS A 58 8.48 -11.68 -6.85
CA LYS A 58 8.66 -10.91 -8.07
C LYS A 58 8.81 -9.41 -7.80
N ILE A 59 7.98 -8.84 -6.93
CA ILE A 59 8.07 -7.42 -6.56
C ILE A 59 9.43 -7.13 -5.90
N ASN A 60 9.81 -7.94 -4.91
CA ASN A 60 11.10 -7.82 -4.24
C ASN A 60 12.28 -7.93 -5.20
N LYS A 61 12.20 -8.85 -6.18
CA LYS A 61 13.24 -9.00 -7.20
C LYS A 61 13.34 -7.74 -8.08
N SER A 62 12.22 -7.17 -8.51
CA SER A 62 12.20 -5.95 -9.32
C SER A 62 12.79 -4.75 -8.56
N LEU A 63 12.42 -4.57 -7.29
CA LEU A 63 12.92 -3.50 -6.42
C LEU A 63 14.44 -3.60 -6.11
N LYS A 64 15.02 -4.81 -6.20
CA LYS A 64 16.47 -5.05 -5.97
C LYS A 64 17.30 -5.10 -7.26
N SER A 65 16.66 -5.06 -8.42
CA SER A 65 17.32 -4.98 -9.73
C SER A 65 17.45 -3.52 -10.19
N TYR A 66 18.43 -3.21 -11.03
CA TYR A 66 18.65 -1.84 -11.53
C TYR A 66 18.79 -1.79 -13.05
N VAL A 67 18.18 -0.78 -13.69
CA VAL A 67 18.22 -0.57 -15.15
C VAL A 67 19.12 0.61 -15.56
N THR A 68 19.51 1.45 -14.60
CA THR A 68 20.32 2.66 -14.84
C THR A 68 21.75 2.57 -14.30
N THR A 69 22.57 3.58 -14.61
CA THR A 69 23.97 3.71 -14.19
C THR A 69 24.29 5.15 -13.77
N GLY A 70 25.41 5.39 -13.07
CA GLY A 70 25.85 6.74 -12.72
C GLY A 70 24.93 7.45 -11.72
N GLU A 71 24.63 8.73 -11.95
CA GLU A 71 23.72 9.52 -11.09
C GLU A 71 22.26 9.04 -11.21
N ASN A 72 21.84 8.61 -12.40
CA ASN A 72 20.55 7.94 -12.61
C ASN A 72 20.40 6.67 -11.73
N LEU A 73 21.48 5.92 -11.50
CA LEU A 73 21.46 4.78 -10.57
C LEU A 73 21.29 5.21 -9.11
N MET A 74 21.81 6.38 -8.74
CA MET A 74 21.56 6.92 -7.41
C MET A 74 20.08 7.27 -7.26
N LEU A 75 19.48 7.95 -8.26
CA LEU A 75 18.05 8.23 -8.29
C LEU A 75 17.21 6.95 -8.21
N GLU A 76 17.48 5.97 -9.08
CA GLU A 76 16.74 4.71 -9.12
C GLU A 76 16.75 4.00 -7.76
N LYS A 77 17.90 3.97 -7.07
CA LYS A 77 18.00 3.38 -5.73
C LYS A 77 17.11 4.06 -4.71
N VAL A 78 17.00 5.38 -4.77
CA VAL A 78 16.20 6.16 -3.82
C VAL A 78 14.72 5.97 -4.09
N VAL A 79 14.31 6.03 -5.36
CA VAL A 79 12.94 5.71 -5.76
C VAL A 79 12.57 4.30 -5.33
N LYS A 80 13.42 3.30 -5.61
CA LYS A 80 13.16 1.91 -5.20
C LYS A 80 13.20 1.70 -3.70
N LYS A 81 13.95 2.50 -2.94
CA LYS A 81 13.90 2.48 -1.47
C LYS A 81 12.53 2.97 -0.97
N TYR A 82 12.03 4.08 -1.51
CA TYR A 82 10.67 4.56 -1.22
C TYR A 82 9.62 3.47 -1.54
N TYR A 83 9.68 2.85 -2.72
CA TYR A 83 8.76 1.76 -3.07
C TYR A 83 8.92 0.51 -2.18
N SER A 84 10.14 0.20 -1.71
CA SER A 84 10.37 -0.93 -0.80
C SER A 84 9.71 -0.70 0.55
N ASP A 85 9.82 0.51 1.09
CA ASP A 85 9.21 0.86 2.37
C ASP A 85 7.68 0.94 2.24
N ALA A 86 7.18 1.46 1.13
CA ALA A 86 5.76 1.40 0.80
C ALA A 86 5.27 -0.06 0.74
N PHE A 87 6.06 -0.95 0.14
CA PHE A 87 5.70 -2.36 0.04
C PHE A 87 5.66 -3.06 1.39
N GLU A 88 6.58 -2.74 2.30
CA GLU A 88 6.54 -3.25 3.68
C GLU A 88 5.24 -2.84 4.39
N LEU A 89 4.78 -1.59 4.22
CA LEU A 89 3.48 -1.14 4.73
C LEU A 89 2.30 -1.92 4.11
N VAL A 90 2.37 -2.22 2.82
CA VAL A 90 1.35 -3.04 2.14
C VAL A 90 1.27 -4.45 2.73
N LEU A 91 2.42 -5.08 2.98
CA LEU A 91 2.48 -6.42 3.55
C LEU A 91 1.95 -6.45 4.99
N ASP A 92 2.36 -5.49 5.83
CA ASP A 92 1.91 -5.36 7.21
C ASP A 92 0.38 -5.28 7.30
N THR A 93 -0.26 -4.49 6.41
CA THR A 93 -1.72 -4.37 6.37
C THR A 93 -2.38 -5.63 5.82
N ASN A 94 -1.87 -6.19 4.71
CA ASN A 94 -2.49 -7.35 4.06
C ASN A 94 -2.48 -8.60 4.93
N ASP A 95 -1.47 -8.79 5.78
CA ASP A 95 -1.42 -9.91 6.71
C ASP A 95 -2.60 -9.90 7.69
N VAL A 96 -3.06 -8.71 8.09
CA VAL A 96 -4.24 -8.54 8.94
C VAL A 96 -5.52 -8.73 8.13
N LEU A 97 -5.65 -8.08 6.97
CA LEU A 97 -6.86 -8.12 6.15
C LEU A 97 -7.17 -9.53 5.62
N ARG A 98 -6.14 -10.33 5.32
CA ARG A 98 -6.28 -11.71 4.82
C ARG A 98 -6.47 -12.74 5.94
N ASP A 99 -6.47 -12.31 7.19
CA ASP A 99 -6.64 -13.22 8.32
C ASP A 99 -8.08 -13.75 8.38
N LYS A 100 -8.22 -15.03 8.02
CA LYS A 100 -9.50 -15.75 8.04
C LYS A 100 -10.17 -15.78 9.42
N ARG A 101 -9.46 -15.46 10.51
CA ARG A 101 -10.08 -15.35 11.83
C ARG A 101 -11.13 -14.25 11.86
N ILE A 102 -10.92 -13.13 11.18
CA ILE A 102 -11.87 -11.99 11.12
C ILE A 102 -13.26 -12.47 10.68
N THR A 103 -13.34 -13.19 9.57
CA THR A 103 -14.62 -13.65 8.99
C THR A 103 -15.27 -14.80 9.76
N ASN A 104 -14.55 -15.41 10.72
CA ASN A 104 -15.04 -16.55 11.49
C ASN A 104 -15.35 -16.20 12.95
N LEU A 105 -15.16 -14.97 13.41
CA LEU A 105 -15.34 -14.57 14.82
C LEU A 105 -16.71 -14.97 15.40
N LEU A 106 -17.78 -14.85 14.61
CA LEU A 106 -19.14 -15.20 15.01
C LEU A 106 -19.57 -16.63 14.63
N SER A 107 -18.64 -17.46 14.14
CA SER A 107 -18.94 -18.86 13.85
C SER A 107 -19.38 -19.60 15.12
N ASN A 108 -20.31 -20.55 14.97
CA ASN A 108 -20.82 -21.33 16.10
C ASN A 108 -19.70 -22.03 16.88
N GLU A 109 -18.65 -22.49 16.19
CA GLU A 109 -17.47 -23.10 16.82
C GLU A 109 -16.73 -22.10 17.71
N ASN A 110 -16.42 -20.90 17.20
CA ASN A 110 -15.71 -19.88 17.98
C ASN A 110 -16.53 -19.40 19.18
N ILE A 111 -17.83 -19.20 19.00
CA ILE A 111 -18.73 -18.78 20.07
C ILE A 111 -18.81 -19.82 21.19
N LEU A 112 -18.94 -21.11 20.84
CA LEU A 112 -18.99 -22.18 21.85
C LEU A 112 -17.65 -22.40 22.54
N ASN A 113 -16.53 -22.23 21.84
CA ASN A 113 -15.19 -22.46 22.38
C ASN A 113 -14.69 -21.35 23.30
N ASP A 114 -15.15 -20.12 23.12
CA ASP A 114 -14.67 -18.94 23.86
C ASP A 114 -15.69 -18.39 24.89
N ALA A 115 -16.92 -18.92 24.89
CA ALA A 115 -17.90 -18.66 25.95
C ALA A 115 -17.41 -19.19 27.33
N PRO A 116 -17.86 -18.61 28.45
CA PRO A 116 -18.81 -17.49 28.56
C PRO A 116 -18.19 -16.10 28.36
N ASP A 117 -16.87 -15.98 28.50
CA ASP A 117 -16.22 -14.68 28.68
C ASP A 117 -15.74 -14.02 27.39
N PHE A 118 -15.63 -14.79 26.30
CA PHE A 118 -15.13 -14.38 24.98
C PHE A 118 -13.74 -13.73 25.02
N THR A 119 -12.89 -14.21 25.93
CA THR A 119 -11.62 -13.54 26.23
C THR A 119 -10.68 -13.55 25.04
N TYR A 120 -10.64 -14.65 24.27
CA TYR A 120 -9.74 -14.74 23.12
C TYR A 120 -10.22 -13.89 21.94
N SER A 121 -11.52 -13.93 21.64
CA SER A 121 -12.13 -13.21 20.53
C SER A 121 -12.07 -11.70 20.75
N LYS A 122 -12.42 -11.22 21.96
CA LYS A 122 -12.34 -9.81 22.30
C LYS A 122 -10.90 -9.28 22.24
N LYS A 123 -9.94 -10.04 22.77
CA LYS A 123 -8.51 -9.67 22.71
C LYS A 123 -8.00 -9.64 21.26
N TYR A 124 -8.45 -10.59 20.43
CA TYR A 124 -8.11 -10.59 19.02
C TYR A 124 -8.65 -9.34 18.31
N ILE A 125 -9.94 -9.03 18.51
CA ILE A 125 -10.57 -7.82 17.96
C ILE A 125 -9.82 -6.55 18.37
N GLU A 126 -9.54 -6.38 19.67
CA GLU A 126 -8.81 -5.22 20.19
C GLU A 126 -7.42 -5.08 19.54
N ASN A 127 -6.66 -6.17 19.46
CA ASN A 127 -5.35 -6.17 18.80
C ASN A 127 -5.46 -5.83 17.32
N THR A 128 -6.44 -6.40 16.61
CA THR A 128 -6.66 -6.12 15.19
C THR A 128 -7.00 -4.65 14.96
N ILE A 129 -7.92 -4.07 15.74
CA ILE A 129 -8.26 -2.64 15.68
C ILE A 129 -7.02 -1.76 15.91
N ASN A 130 -6.17 -2.12 16.89
CA ASN A 130 -4.94 -1.37 17.15
C ASN A 130 -3.98 -1.40 15.94
N ILE A 131 -3.77 -2.57 15.31
CA ILE A 131 -2.89 -2.69 14.14
C ILE A 131 -3.46 -1.90 12.95
N LEU A 132 -4.78 -1.95 12.74
CA LEU A 132 -5.45 -1.20 11.68
C LEU A 132 -5.29 0.33 11.87
N ASN A 133 -5.50 0.82 13.09
CA ASN A 133 -5.27 2.24 13.42
C ASN A 133 -3.79 2.65 13.24
N GLU A 134 -2.85 1.82 13.68
CA GLU A 134 -1.41 2.07 13.46
C GLU A 134 -1.06 2.12 11.97
N SER A 135 -1.69 1.26 11.16
CA SER A 135 -1.50 1.25 9.71
C SER A 135 -1.97 2.55 9.06
N VAL A 136 -3.14 3.08 9.46
CA VAL A 136 -3.65 4.38 8.99
C VAL A 136 -2.65 5.50 9.30
N GLU A 137 -2.14 5.56 10.52
CA GLU A 137 -1.18 6.61 10.90
C GLU A 137 0.15 6.47 10.15
N LYS A 138 0.65 5.23 9.95
CA LYS A 138 1.84 4.98 9.13
C LYS A 138 1.64 5.43 7.68
N VAL A 139 0.50 5.15 7.07
CA VAL A 139 0.22 5.54 5.67
C VAL A 139 0.09 7.06 5.55
N LYS A 140 -0.60 7.73 6.49
CA LYS A 140 -0.70 9.19 6.53
C LYS A 140 0.68 9.85 6.61
N ASP A 141 1.55 9.38 7.51
CA ASP A 141 2.92 9.88 7.64
C ASP A 141 3.76 9.60 6.39
N PHE A 142 3.65 8.41 5.83
CA PHE A 142 4.36 7.96 4.63
C PHE A 142 4.07 8.83 3.41
N GLN A 143 2.81 9.22 3.21
CA GLN A 143 2.38 10.01 2.05
C GLN A 143 2.59 11.52 2.19
N THR A 144 3.15 12.00 3.31
CA THR A 144 3.45 13.43 3.44
C THR A 144 4.53 13.89 2.46
N GLU A 145 4.41 15.11 1.95
CA GLU A 145 5.44 15.71 1.09
C GLU A 145 6.81 15.75 1.79
N GLU A 146 6.83 15.99 3.10
CA GLU A 146 8.05 16.00 3.89
C GLU A 146 8.74 14.63 3.90
N ASN A 147 7.98 13.55 4.15
CA ASN A 147 8.51 12.20 4.15
C ASN A 147 9.00 11.80 2.75
N ILE A 148 8.19 12.01 1.71
CA ILE A 148 8.56 11.74 0.32
C ILE A 148 9.88 12.46 -0.05
N ILE A 149 10.01 13.74 0.28
CA ILE A 149 11.22 14.52 -0.04
C ILE A 149 12.44 14.09 0.80
N SER A 150 12.24 13.51 2.00
CA SER A 150 13.33 13.11 2.89
C SER A 150 14.28 12.09 2.25
N TYR A 151 13.74 11.05 1.59
CA TYR A 151 14.51 10.04 0.86
C TYR A 151 15.45 10.66 -0.18
N TYR A 152 14.96 11.65 -0.92
CA TYR A 152 15.75 12.36 -1.93
C TYR A 152 16.87 13.20 -1.30
N LYS A 153 16.57 13.94 -0.23
CA LYS A 153 17.56 14.79 0.47
C LYS A 153 18.72 13.96 1.01
N ASP A 154 18.44 12.79 1.58
CA ASP A 154 19.45 11.93 2.19
C ASP A 154 20.40 11.32 1.17
N ALA A 155 19.96 11.19 -0.08
CA ALA A 155 20.73 10.60 -1.15
C ALA A 155 21.79 11.52 -1.77
N LYS A 156 21.73 12.83 -1.49
CA LYS A 156 22.68 13.85 -2.01
C LYS A 156 22.81 13.85 -3.53
N ILE A 157 21.69 13.66 -4.23
CA ILE A 157 21.60 13.66 -5.69
C ILE A 157 21.48 15.11 -6.19
N ASP A 158 21.95 15.39 -7.41
CA ASP A 158 21.82 16.71 -8.02
C ASP A 158 20.35 17.14 -8.12
N SER A 159 20.12 18.44 -7.90
CA SER A 159 18.80 19.09 -8.01
C SER A 159 18.07 18.85 -9.33
N TYR A 160 18.81 18.58 -10.42
CA TYR A 160 18.28 18.19 -11.72
C TYR A 160 17.26 17.05 -11.61
N TYR A 161 17.52 16.06 -10.75
CA TYR A 161 16.69 14.86 -10.63
C TYR A 161 15.49 15.04 -9.69
N LYS A 162 15.29 16.20 -9.06
CA LYS A 162 14.23 16.40 -8.07
C LYS A 162 12.84 16.20 -8.68
N ASP A 163 12.58 16.80 -9.85
CA ASP A 163 11.27 16.73 -10.49
C ASP A 163 10.96 15.30 -10.97
N LEU A 164 11.96 14.62 -11.53
CA LEU A 164 11.85 13.20 -11.90
C LEU A 164 11.61 12.29 -10.69
N TYR A 165 12.28 12.55 -9.56
CA TYR A 165 12.03 11.83 -8.32
C TYR A 165 10.57 11.96 -7.86
N ILE A 166 10.04 13.19 -7.83
CA ILE A 166 8.65 13.46 -7.46
C ILE A 166 7.69 12.77 -8.44
N GLU A 167 7.96 12.87 -9.75
CA GLU A 167 7.20 12.17 -10.79
C GLU A 167 7.12 10.66 -10.49
N LEU A 168 8.27 9.98 -10.34
CA LEU A 168 8.33 8.53 -10.17
C LEU A 168 7.70 8.04 -8.85
N THR A 169 7.87 8.79 -7.76
CA THR A 169 7.24 8.44 -6.47
C THR A 169 5.73 8.68 -6.47
N SER A 170 5.25 9.70 -7.20
CA SER A 170 3.81 9.97 -7.36
C SER A 170 3.07 8.89 -8.17
N MET A 171 3.79 8.06 -8.92
CA MET A 171 3.19 6.92 -9.64
C MET A 171 2.72 5.81 -8.69
N PHE A 172 3.24 5.74 -7.46
CA PHE A 172 2.81 4.78 -6.46
C PHE A 172 1.45 5.19 -5.91
N ASN A 173 0.42 4.37 -6.15
CA ASN A 173 -0.96 4.69 -5.78
C ASN A 173 -1.70 3.52 -5.12
N TYR A 174 -0.99 2.58 -4.50
CA TYR A 174 -1.62 1.41 -3.87
C TYR A 174 -2.63 1.80 -2.79
N PHE A 175 -2.26 2.74 -1.92
CA PHE A 175 -3.13 3.21 -0.83
C PHE A 175 -4.19 4.22 -1.28
N GLY A 176 -4.16 4.70 -2.52
CA GLY A 176 -4.97 5.84 -2.93
C GLY A 176 -4.64 7.12 -2.14
N ASP A 177 -5.66 7.95 -1.93
CA ASP A 177 -5.57 9.08 -1.00
C ASP A 177 -5.63 8.57 0.45
N SER A 178 -4.78 9.10 1.33
CA SER A 178 -4.73 8.70 2.75
C SER A 178 -6.09 8.76 3.46
N LYS A 179 -6.99 9.68 3.05
CA LYS A 179 -8.32 9.81 3.62
C LYS A 179 -9.25 8.70 3.14
N ASP A 180 -9.14 8.32 1.87
CA ASP A 180 -9.91 7.19 1.33
C ASP A 180 -9.45 5.89 1.99
N TYR A 181 -8.14 5.69 2.14
CA TYR A 181 -7.57 4.57 2.89
C TYR A 181 -8.09 4.52 4.34
N GLU A 182 -8.04 5.64 5.06
CA GLU A 182 -8.58 5.75 6.42
C GLU A 182 -10.07 5.37 6.46
N ASN A 183 -10.87 5.86 5.52
CA ASN A 183 -12.30 5.54 5.48
C ASN A 183 -12.56 4.05 5.24
N ASP A 184 -11.75 3.37 4.43
CA ASP A 184 -11.89 1.93 4.20
C ASP A 184 -11.49 1.10 5.42
N ILE A 185 -10.43 1.50 6.13
CA ILE A 185 -10.04 0.88 7.40
C ILE A 185 -11.09 1.14 8.49
N ASP A 186 -11.67 2.34 8.58
CA ASP A 186 -12.71 2.70 9.54
C ASP A 186 -13.98 1.84 9.40
N LYS A 187 -14.34 1.44 8.17
CA LYS A 187 -15.45 0.50 7.93
C LYS A 187 -15.16 -0.86 8.55
N LEU A 188 -13.96 -1.40 8.36
CA LEU A 188 -13.55 -2.68 8.93
C LEU A 188 -13.48 -2.61 10.48
N ILE A 189 -12.97 -1.51 11.03
CA ILE A 189 -12.98 -1.28 12.48
C ILE A 189 -14.43 -1.27 13.00
N SER A 190 -15.34 -0.58 12.32
CA SER A 190 -16.76 -0.53 12.69
C SER A 190 -17.42 -1.93 12.68
N GLN A 191 -17.05 -2.79 11.73
CA GLN A 191 -17.49 -4.20 11.71
C GLN A 191 -16.99 -4.97 12.94
N LEU A 192 -15.70 -4.83 13.27
CA LEU A 192 -15.09 -5.50 14.41
C LEU A 192 -15.71 -5.04 15.74
N GLU A 193 -16.01 -3.75 15.87
CA GLU A 193 -16.72 -3.19 17.02
C GLU A 193 -18.15 -3.73 17.13
N ALA A 194 -18.88 -3.84 16.01
CA ALA A 194 -20.21 -4.44 16.00
C ALA A 194 -20.19 -5.94 16.38
N ILE A 195 -19.15 -6.67 15.98
CA ILE A 195 -18.91 -8.05 16.44
C ILE A 195 -18.65 -8.06 17.96
N ASN A 196 -17.84 -7.14 18.46
CA ASN A 196 -17.56 -7.03 19.89
C ASN A 196 -18.83 -6.75 20.71
N ASP A 197 -19.73 -5.89 20.22
CA ASP A 197 -21.05 -5.64 20.83
C ASP A 197 -21.90 -6.92 20.94
N ILE A 198 -21.84 -7.80 19.93
CA ILE A 198 -22.52 -9.10 19.96
C ILE A 198 -21.91 -10.00 21.04
N LEU A 199 -20.58 -10.07 21.13
CA LEU A 199 -19.89 -10.87 22.15
C LEU A 199 -20.23 -10.38 23.58
N ASP A 200 -20.29 -9.06 23.78
CA ASP A 200 -20.71 -8.46 25.04
C ASP A 200 -22.17 -8.81 25.39
N PHE A 201 -23.07 -8.71 24.42
CA PHE A 201 -24.47 -9.13 24.62
C PHE A 201 -24.61 -10.61 24.99
N LEU A 202 -23.87 -11.51 24.33
CA LEU A 202 -23.87 -12.94 24.62
C LEU A 202 -23.30 -13.22 26.02
N LYS A 203 -22.26 -12.50 26.43
CA LYS A 203 -21.65 -12.63 27.76
C LYS A 203 -22.62 -12.22 28.86
N GLU A 204 -23.22 -11.04 28.74
CA GLU A 204 -24.16 -10.49 29.72
C GLU A 204 -25.41 -11.38 29.90
N ASN A 205 -25.77 -12.13 28.87
CA ASN A 205 -26.93 -13.02 28.87
C ASN A 205 -26.54 -14.50 28.90
N TYR A 206 -25.34 -14.84 29.38
CA TYR A 206 -24.90 -16.23 29.46
C TYR A 206 -25.89 -17.12 30.23
N GLY A 207 -26.11 -18.32 29.71
CA GLY A 207 -27.11 -19.26 30.23
C GLY A 207 -28.55 -18.96 29.80
N ARG A 208 -28.80 -17.82 29.15
CA ARG A 208 -30.11 -17.43 28.57
C ARG A 208 -30.15 -17.60 27.05
N TRP A 209 -29.13 -18.23 26.48
CA TRP A 209 -29.06 -18.59 25.08
C TRP A 209 -28.34 -19.94 24.91
N THR A 210 -28.58 -20.58 23.77
CA THR A 210 -27.90 -21.80 23.35
C THR A 210 -27.84 -21.88 21.82
N ILE A 211 -26.96 -22.73 21.29
CA ILE A 211 -26.85 -23.01 19.86
C ILE A 211 -27.24 -24.47 19.64
N VAL A 212 -28.27 -24.71 18.82
CA VAL A 212 -28.75 -26.05 18.45
C VAL A 212 -28.86 -26.12 16.93
N ASP A 213 -28.25 -27.15 16.33
CA ASP A 213 -28.18 -27.34 14.87
C ASP A 213 -27.73 -26.07 14.12
N GLY A 214 -26.79 -25.34 14.75
CA GLY A 214 -26.20 -24.11 14.23
C GLY A 214 -27.08 -22.86 14.31
N SER A 215 -28.24 -22.94 14.98
CA SER A 215 -29.15 -21.82 15.18
C SER A 215 -29.14 -21.33 16.64
N TYR A 216 -29.20 -20.02 16.83
CA TYR A 216 -29.29 -19.40 18.15
C TYR A 216 -30.72 -19.45 18.70
N TYR A 217 -30.84 -19.90 19.94
CA TYR A 217 -32.08 -19.89 20.71
C TYR A 217 -31.88 -19.05 21.97
N PHE A 218 -32.83 -18.19 22.29
CA PHE A 218 -32.81 -17.34 23.48
C PHE A 218 -34.00 -17.66 24.38
N GLU A 219 -33.86 -17.37 25.67
CA GLU A 219 -34.89 -17.62 26.69
C GLU A 219 -36.22 -16.90 26.39
N ASN A 220 -36.17 -15.73 25.75
CA ASN A 220 -37.35 -14.95 25.40
C ASN A 220 -37.14 -14.16 24.08
N GLU A 221 -38.26 -13.63 23.58
CA GLU A 221 -38.31 -12.90 22.30
C GLU A 221 -37.54 -11.58 22.32
N ASP A 222 -37.53 -10.86 23.45
CA ASP A 222 -36.80 -9.58 23.56
C ASP A 222 -35.30 -9.77 23.35
N LEU A 223 -34.72 -10.82 23.94
CA LEU A 223 -33.31 -11.16 23.74
C LEU A 223 -33.01 -11.55 22.29
N LEU A 224 -33.87 -12.37 21.67
CA LEU A 224 -33.72 -12.76 20.27
C LEU A 224 -33.79 -11.53 19.34
N MET A 225 -34.72 -10.62 19.60
CA MET A 225 -34.88 -9.40 18.81
C MET A 225 -33.66 -8.49 18.97
N LYS A 226 -33.14 -8.34 20.19
CA LYS A 226 -31.92 -7.55 20.43
C LYS A 226 -30.70 -8.15 19.71
N PHE A 227 -30.55 -9.47 19.76
CA PHE A 227 -29.48 -10.17 19.04
C PHE A 227 -29.57 -9.95 17.52
N LYS A 228 -30.78 -10.05 16.94
CA LYS A 228 -31.01 -9.78 15.52
C LYS A 228 -30.68 -8.33 15.13
N GLU A 229 -31.01 -7.37 15.97
CA GLU A 229 -30.65 -5.96 15.77
C GLU A 229 -29.11 -5.81 15.71
N LEU A 230 -28.38 -6.43 16.63
CA LEU A 230 -26.91 -6.38 16.65
C LEU A 230 -26.30 -7.07 15.42
N LEU A 231 -26.80 -8.25 15.03
CA LEU A 231 -26.36 -8.94 13.81
C LEU A 231 -26.57 -8.10 12.55
N SER A 232 -27.71 -7.38 12.45
CA SER A 232 -28.00 -6.54 11.29
C SER A 232 -26.98 -5.42 11.07
N LYS A 233 -26.31 -4.96 12.13
CA LYS A 233 -25.22 -3.98 12.01
C LYS A 233 -24.02 -4.59 11.32
N VAL A 234 -23.65 -5.82 11.67
CA VAL A 234 -22.56 -6.55 11.01
C VAL A 234 -22.88 -6.79 9.54
N ASP A 235 -24.10 -7.22 9.23
CA ASP A 235 -24.53 -7.51 7.85
C ASP A 235 -24.64 -6.25 6.97
N TYR A 236 -25.06 -5.10 7.53
CA TYR A 236 -25.09 -3.82 6.81
C TYR A 236 -23.70 -3.47 6.23
N TYR A 237 -22.66 -3.66 7.04
CA TYR A 237 -21.28 -3.41 6.59
C TYR A 237 -20.77 -4.47 5.59
N ASN A 238 -21.31 -5.70 5.62
CA ASN A 238 -21.00 -6.73 4.62
C ASN A 238 -21.69 -6.46 3.25
N GLU A 239 -22.82 -5.74 3.23
CA GLU A 239 -23.50 -5.34 1.99
C GLU A 239 -22.85 -4.12 1.32
N GLU A 240 -22.24 -3.20 2.08
CA GLU A 240 -21.48 -2.07 1.50
C GLU A 240 -20.19 -2.54 0.78
N GLU A 241 -19.52 -3.61 1.23
CA GLU A 241 -18.39 -4.22 0.51
C GLU A 241 -18.79 -4.87 -0.83
N LYS A 242 -20.01 -5.41 -0.94
CA LYS A 242 -20.51 -6.00 -2.20
C LYS A 242 -20.73 -4.98 -3.32
N ASN A 243 -20.74 -3.69 -3.02
CA ASN A 243 -20.79 -2.64 -4.04
C ASN A 243 -19.44 -2.39 -4.75
N TYR A 244 -18.37 -3.11 -4.38
CA TYR A 244 -17.10 -3.11 -5.14
C TYR A 244 -16.80 -4.43 -5.87
N GLU A 245 -17.60 -5.48 -5.66
CA GLU A 245 -17.58 -6.72 -6.46
C GLU A 245 -18.87 -6.91 -7.26
N SER A 246 -19.12 -6.04 -8.24
CA SER A 246 -20.02 -6.37 -9.36
C SER A 246 -19.67 -5.66 -10.66
N ILE A 247 -18.50 -6.03 -11.22
CA ILE A 247 -18.38 -6.17 -12.67
C ILE A 247 -17.89 -7.60 -12.98
N LYS A 248 -18.86 -8.51 -13.19
CA LYS A 248 -19.01 -9.27 -14.44
C LYS A 248 -20.28 -10.14 -14.42
N TYR A 249 -20.89 -10.19 -15.61
CA TYR A 249 -22.18 -10.79 -15.99
C TYR A 249 -22.34 -12.26 -15.67
#